data_AF-A0A0F9DYM5-F1
#
_entry.id   AF-A0A0F9DYM5-F1
#
_cell.length_a   1.000
_cell.length_b   1.000
_cell.length_c   1.000
_cell.angle_alpha   90.00
_cell.angle_beta   90.00
_cell.angle_gamma   90.00
#
_symmetry.space_group_name_H-M   'P 1'
#
loop_
_entity.id
_entity.type
_entity.pdbx_description
1 polymer ?
#
loop_
_entity_poly.entity_id
_entity_poly.type
_entity_poly.pdbx_seq_one_letter_code
_entity_poly.pdbx_strand_id
1 'polypeptide(L)'
;GVRLIVIDSLMALLRSEYVGIGKLAPRQAILNAMIHGLSRIAETYNCAVLLTNQVTVKIMGMFSSNDAIGGNIVAHGCHFRVMFKTKGFSSNNSLKRRAVIVDAPDLPPEECEFFITSAGVADTEKVEVPESKGLDFKVETLFEGIGKGDKTSGAEGGIALDTIKGIGKGSAENLKAQGIMSISDLLEANPEILSAKISGASSKTVLAWQTNAKALVQT
;
A
#
# COMPACT_ATOMS: atom_id res chain seq x y z
N GLY A 1 2.89 -22.90 -15.57
CA GLY A 1 1.71 -22.39 -16.28
C GLY A 1 1.13 -21.21 -15.51
N VAL A 2 0.42 -20.31 -16.19
CA VAL A 2 -0.25 -19.15 -15.55
C VAL A 2 -1.35 -19.65 -14.61
N ARG A 3 -1.40 -19.10 -13.38
CA ARG A 3 -2.38 -19.52 -12.33
C ARG A 3 -3.35 -18.41 -11.92
N LEU A 4 -3.04 -17.16 -12.28
CA LEU A 4 -3.84 -15.99 -11.96
C LEU A 4 -3.81 -15.02 -13.14
N ILE A 5 -4.98 -14.50 -13.50
CA ILE A 5 -5.16 -13.42 -14.47
C ILE A 5 -5.81 -12.25 -13.73
N VAL A 6 -5.22 -11.07 -13.80
CA VAL A 6 -5.77 -9.86 -13.17
C VAL A 6 -6.14 -8.85 -14.25
N ILE A 7 -7.36 -8.32 -14.17
CA ILE A 7 -7.83 -7.24 -15.05
C ILE A 7 -8.21 -6.05 -14.17
N ASP A 8 -7.39 -5.01 -14.24
CA ASP A 8 -7.59 -3.75 -13.53
C ASP A 8 -7.71 -2.57 -14.53
N SER A 9 -8.90 -2.07 -14.86
CA SER A 9 -10.23 -2.49 -14.42
C SER A 9 -11.12 -2.90 -15.59
N LEU A 10 -12.12 -3.75 -15.33
CA LEU A 10 -13.03 -4.29 -16.34
C LEU A 10 -13.76 -3.19 -17.13
N MET A 11 -14.09 -2.09 -16.47
CA MET A 11 -14.95 -1.03 -17.02
C MET A 11 -14.19 0.20 -17.51
N ALA A 12 -12.87 0.32 -17.27
CA ALA A 12 -12.11 1.54 -17.60
C ALA A 12 -12.23 1.92 -19.09
N LEU A 13 -11.90 1.00 -19.99
CA LEU A 13 -11.92 1.24 -21.45
C LEU A 13 -13.34 1.36 -22.01
N LEU A 14 -14.23 0.45 -21.57
CA LEU A 14 -15.62 0.42 -22.03
C LEU A 14 -16.39 1.69 -21.66
N ARG A 15 -16.01 2.36 -20.57
CA ARG A 15 -16.63 3.60 -20.13
C ARG A 15 -16.23 4.80 -20.99
N SER A 16 -14.98 4.86 -21.46
CA SER A 16 -14.51 5.95 -22.33
C SER A 16 -15.00 5.82 -23.78
N GLU A 17 -15.14 4.60 -24.29
CA GLU A 17 -15.50 4.37 -25.70
C GLU A 17 -17.02 4.41 -25.96
N TYR A 18 -17.80 3.93 -24.99
CA TYR A 18 -19.26 3.78 -25.11
C TYR A 18 -19.99 4.81 -24.25
N VAL A 19 -19.80 6.08 -24.59
CA VAL A 19 -20.46 7.22 -23.93
C VAL A 19 -21.89 7.39 -24.45
N GLY A 20 -22.82 7.67 -23.54
CA GLY A 20 -24.22 7.96 -23.84
C GLY A 20 -25.14 6.74 -23.81
N ILE A 21 -26.43 6.99 -23.54
CA ILE A 21 -27.44 5.94 -23.34
C ILE A 21 -27.59 5.05 -24.60
N GLY A 22 -27.49 5.63 -25.80
CA GLY A 22 -27.60 4.91 -27.06
C GLY A 22 -26.49 3.88 -27.31
N LYS A 23 -25.37 3.97 -26.59
CA LYS A 23 -24.25 3.01 -26.67
C LYS A 23 -24.27 1.97 -25.55
N LEU A 24 -25.32 1.94 -24.72
CA LEU A 24 -25.43 1.01 -23.61
C LEU A 24 -25.50 -0.45 -24.08
N ALA A 25 -26.35 -0.75 -25.06
CA ALA A 25 -26.52 -2.10 -25.58
C ALA A 25 -25.22 -2.70 -26.17
N PRO A 26 -24.51 -2.04 -27.10
CA PRO A 26 -23.25 -2.57 -27.62
C PRO A 26 -22.16 -2.72 -26.54
N ARG A 27 -22.11 -1.80 -25.57
CA ARG A 27 -21.22 -1.92 -24.40
C ARG A 27 -21.51 -3.18 -23.60
N GLN A 28 -22.79 -3.46 -23.34
CA GLN A 28 -23.23 -4.64 -22.61
C GLN A 28 -22.94 -5.94 -23.38
N ALA A 29 -23.10 -5.95 -24.71
CA ALA A 29 -22.77 -7.12 -25.52
C ALA A 29 -21.27 -7.46 -25.46
N ILE A 30 -20.39 -6.46 -25.58
CA ILE A 30 -18.93 -6.66 -25.50
C ILE A 30 -18.52 -7.12 -24.11
N LEU A 31 -19.08 -6.48 -23.07
CA LEU A 31 -18.82 -6.87 -21.67
C LEU A 31 -19.21 -8.33 -21.42
N ASN A 32 -20.35 -8.77 -21.94
CA ASN A 32 -20.81 -10.15 -21.82
C ASN A 32 -19.85 -11.13 -22.51
N ALA A 33 -19.42 -10.81 -23.74
CA ALA A 33 -18.46 -11.63 -24.47
C ALA A 33 -17.12 -11.74 -23.73
N MET A 34 -16.63 -10.64 -23.15
CA MET A 34 -15.39 -10.64 -22.35
C MET A 34 -15.51 -11.55 -21.13
N ILE A 35 -16.58 -11.44 -20.34
CA ILE A 35 -16.75 -12.25 -19.13
C ILE A 35 -16.85 -13.74 -19.47
N HIS A 36 -17.63 -14.11 -20.49
CA HIS A 36 -17.71 -15.50 -20.93
C HIS A 36 -16.38 -16.03 -21.46
N GLY A 37 -15.61 -15.21 -22.18
CA GLY A 37 -14.27 -15.56 -22.64
C GLY A 37 -13.33 -15.84 -21.46
N LEU A 38 -13.37 -14.99 -20.43
CA LEU A 38 -12.56 -15.14 -19.23
C LEU A 38 -12.96 -16.37 -18.40
N SER A 39 -14.25 -16.66 -18.26
CA SER A 39 -14.73 -17.88 -17.60
C SER A 39 -14.22 -19.13 -18.31
N ARG A 40 -14.31 -19.15 -19.64
CA ARG A 40 -13.80 -20.27 -20.44
C ARG A 40 -12.29 -20.46 -20.26
N ILE A 41 -11.51 -19.36 -20.23
CA ILE A 41 -10.07 -19.44 -19.97
C ILE A 41 -9.81 -19.99 -18.56
N ALA A 42 -10.53 -19.48 -17.55
CA ALA A 42 -10.41 -19.93 -16.16
C ALA A 42 -10.66 -21.44 -16.03
N GLU A 43 -11.74 -21.94 -16.64
CA GLU A 43 -12.13 -23.35 -16.64
C GLU A 43 -11.15 -24.22 -17.43
N THR A 44 -10.71 -23.77 -18.60
CA THR A 44 -9.83 -24.56 -19.49
C THR A 44 -8.43 -24.72 -18.89
N TYR A 45 -7.89 -23.64 -18.30
CA TYR A 45 -6.51 -23.62 -17.80
C TYR A 45 -6.42 -23.78 -16.29
N ASN A 46 -7.55 -23.96 -15.60
CA ASN A 46 -7.65 -24.05 -14.15
C ASN A 46 -6.88 -22.91 -13.44
N CYS A 47 -7.17 -21.67 -13.86
CA CYS A 47 -6.56 -20.46 -13.33
C CYS A 47 -7.62 -19.53 -12.73
N ALA A 48 -7.24 -18.77 -11.71
CA ALA A 48 -8.11 -17.76 -11.12
C ALA A 48 -8.14 -16.50 -12.00
N VAL A 49 -9.30 -15.86 -12.09
CA VAL A 49 -9.47 -14.55 -12.75
C VAL A 49 -9.97 -13.55 -11.73
N LEU A 50 -9.19 -12.49 -11.52
CA LEU A 50 -9.53 -11.38 -10.64
C LEU A 50 -9.83 -10.14 -11.47
N LEU A 51 -11.01 -9.56 -11.24
CA LEU A 51 -11.48 -8.36 -11.94
C LEU A 51 -11.66 -7.23 -10.93
N THR A 52 -11.11 -6.05 -11.21
CA THR A 52 -11.48 -4.85 -10.47
C THR A 52 -12.56 -4.10 -11.22
N ASN A 53 -13.41 -3.41 -10.45
CA ASN A 53 -14.47 -2.61 -11.02
C ASN A 53 -14.73 -1.38 -10.15
N GLN A 54 -15.12 -0.30 -10.82
CA GLN A 54 -15.47 0.96 -10.17
C GLN A 54 -16.92 0.90 -9.70
N VAL A 55 -17.22 1.65 -8.64
CA VAL A 55 -18.56 1.76 -8.05
C VAL A 55 -19.12 3.13 -8.37
N THR A 56 -20.41 3.21 -8.70
CA THR A 56 -21.12 4.49 -8.87
C THR A 56 -22.19 4.61 -7.81
N VAL A 57 -22.39 5.83 -7.31
CA VAL A 57 -23.52 6.13 -6.45
C VAL A 57 -24.77 6.17 -7.32
N LYS A 58 -25.73 5.28 -7.06
CA LYS A 58 -27.04 5.30 -7.70
C LYS A 58 -28.03 5.95 -6.74
N ILE A 59 -28.50 7.15 -7.08
CA ILE A 59 -29.48 7.89 -6.29
C ILE A 59 -30.88 7.36 -6.66
N MET A 60 -31.49 6.59 -5.77
CA MET A 60 -32.85 6.05 -5.91
C MET A 60 -33.80 6.81 -4.97
N GLY A 61 -34.10 8.07 -5.33
CA GLY A 61 -34.95 8.93 -4.51
C GLY A 61 -34.30 9.29 -3.18
N MET A 62 -34.95 8.99 -2.05
CA MET A 62 -34.44 9.30 -0.71
C MET A 62 -33.31 8.37 -0.24
N PHE A 63 -33.06 7.27 -0.96
CA PHE A 63 -32.00 6.32 -0.67
C PHE A 63 -30.92 6.36 -1.75
N SER A 64 -29.66 6.38 -1.35
CA SER A 64 -28.53 6.18 -2.24
C SER A 64 -27.90 4.81 -1.96
N SER A 65 -27.66 4.04 -3.01
CA SER A 65 -26.95 2.77 -2.92
C SER A 65 -25.72 2.82 -3.83
N ASN A 66 -24.62 2.26 -3.34
CA ASN A 66 -23.39 2.11 -4.10
C ASN A 66 -23.48 0.80 -4.87
N ASP A 67 -23.51 0.89 -6.21
CA ASP A 67 -23.67 -0.27 -7.08
C ASP A 67 -22.49 -0.39 -8.05
N ALA A 68 -22.09 -1.64 -8.31
CA ALA A 68 -20.98 -1.93 -9.20
C ALA A 68 -21.35 -1.55 -10.65
N ILE A 69 -20.44 -0.88 -11.35
CA ILE A 69 -20.70 -0.42 -12.72
C ILE A 69 -20.72 -1.63 -13.67
N GLY A 70 -21.69 -1.72 -14.57
CA GLY A 70 -21.81 -2.83 -15.52
C GLY A 70 -23.14 -3.58 -15.43
N GLY A 71 -23.89 -3.38 -14.34
CA GLY A 71 -25.25 -3.89 -14.19
C GLY A 71 -25.31 -5.42 -14.18
N ASN A 72 -26.43 -5.98 -14.64
CA ASN A 72 -26.75 -7.41 -14.47
C ASN A 72 -25.73 -8.36 -15.10
N ILE A 73 -25.05 -7.95 -16.18
CA ILE A 73 -24.04 -8.79 -16.83
C ILE A 73 -22.87 -9.08 -15.88
N VAL A 74 -22.36 -8.06 -15.19
CA VAL A 74 -21.30 -8.24 -14.19
C VAL A 74 -21.84 -8.99 -12.97
N ALA A 75 -23.09 -8.72 -12.58
CA ALA A 75 -23.71 -9.40 -11.44
C ALA A 75 -23.87 -10.91 -11.65
N HIS A 76 -24.26 -11.35 -12.85
CA HIS A 76 -24.45 -12.77 -13.15
C HIS A 76 -23.18 -13.46 -13.65
N GLY A 77 -22.25 -12.72 -14.25
CA GLY A 77 -21.05 -13.28 -14.85
C GLY A 77 -19.90 -13.52 -13.86
N CYS A 78 -19.96 -12.95 -12.65
CA CYS A 78 -18.94 -13.12 -11.62
C CYS A 78 -19.44 -14.04 -10.50
N HIS A 79 -18.66 -15.06 -10.16
CA HIS A 79 -18.98 -15.99 -9.06
C HIS A 79 -18.87 -15.34 -7.68
N PHE A 80 -17.82 -14.55 -7.44
CA PHE A 80 -17.58 -13.87 -6.17
C PHE A 80 -17.53 -12.36 -6.40
N ARG A 81 -18.26 -11.61 -5.57
CA ARG A 81 -18.26 -10.15 -5.60
C ARG A 81 -17.96 -9.61 -4.21
N VAL A 82 -16.80 -8.97 -4.09
CA VAL A 82 -16.33 -8.33 -2.85
C VAL A 82 -16.34 -6.82 -3.04
N MET A 83 -17.05 -6.11 -2.17
CA MET A 83 -17.06 -4.65 -2.14
C MET A 83 -16.07 -4.13 -1.09
N PHE A 84 -15.12 -3.33 -1.54
CA PHE A 84 -14.20 -2.62 -0.65
C PHE A 84 -14.77 -1.28 -0.21
N LYS A 85 -14.70 -0.99 1.09
CA LYS A 85 -15.12 0.26 1.72
C LYS A 85 -13.96 0.87 2.50
N THR A 86 -13.81 2.19 2.40
CA THR A 86 -12.87 2.94 3.24
C THR A 86 -13.54 3.27 4.57
N LYS A 87 -12.81 3.10 5.68
CA LYS A 87 -13.29 3.45 7.03
C LYS A 87 -12.65 4.78 7.47
N GLY A 88 -13.46 5.82 7.65
CA GLY A 88 -13.05 7.13 8.17
C GLY A 88 -13.40 8.30 7.24
N PHE A 89 -13.59 9.49 7.83
CA PHE A 89 -13.93 10.74 7.11
C PHE A 89 -12.76 11.27 6.26
N SER A 90 -11.52 10.86 6.58
CA SER A 90 -10.33 11.16 5.81
C SER A 90 -9.85 9.90 5.11
N SER A 91 -10.13 9.80 3.81
CA SER A 91 -9.73 8.67 2.95
C SER A 91 -8.21 8.45 2.90
N ASN A 92 -7.43 9.45 3.34
CA ASN A 92 -5.99 9.52 3.12
C ASN A 92 -5.16 9.33 4.40
N ASN A 93 -5.78 9.23 5.58
CA ASN A 93 -5.06 9.15 6.86
C ASN A 93 -5.18 7.77 7.52
N SER A 94 -6.22 7.01 7.19
CA SER A 94 -6.43 5.67 7.74
C SER A 94 -5.96 4.61 6.74
N LEU A 95 -5.06 3.73 7.16
CA LEU A 95 -4.64 2.55 6.40
C LEU A 95 -5.71 1.45 6.41
N LYS A 96 -6.75 1.60 7.24
CA LYS A 96 -7.79 0.60 7.45
C LYS A 96 -8.81 0.56 6.30
N ARG A 97 -9.15 -0.63 5.86
CA ARG A 97 -10.13 -0.94 4.82
C ARG A 97 -11.07 -2.03 5.32
N ARG A 98 -12.24 -2.12 4.69
CA ARG A 98 -13.24 -3.15 4.95
C ARG A 98 -13.60 -3.83 3.65
N ALA A 99 -13.58 -5.15 3.62
CA ALA A 99 -14.13 -5.95 2.52
C ALA A 99 -15.46 -6.53 2.95
N VAL A 100 -16.44 -6.52 2.05
CA VAL A 100 -17.77 -7.10 2.28
C VAL A 100 -18.07 -8.04 1.13
N ILE A 101 -18.40 -9.30 1.42
CA ILE A 101 -18.93 -10.23 0.42
C ILE A 101 -20.36 -9.77 0.11
N VAL A 102 -20.55 -9.29 -1.12
CA VAL A 102 -21.87 -8.85 -1.61
C VAL A 102 -22.62 -10.03 -2.20
N ASP A 103 -21.91 -10.93 -2.85
CA ASP A 103 -22.47 -12.08 -3.54
C ASP A 103 -21.42 -13.18 -3.68
N ALA A 104 -21.84 -14.40 -3.39
CA ALA A 104 -21.05 -15.62 -3.51
C ALA A 104 -22.00 -16.82 -3.53
N PRO A 105 -21.72 -17.88 -4.32
CA PRO A 105 -22.58 -19.07 -4.38
C PRO A 105 -22.61 -19.84 -3.06
N ASP A 106 -21.46 -19.92 -2.38
CA ASP A 106 -21.24 -20.84 -1.26
C ASP A 106 -20.89 -20.12 0.05
N LEU A 107 -20.92 -18.79 0.09
CA LEU A 107 -20.55 -18.00 1.28
C LEU A 107 -21.65 -17.02 1.67
N PRO A 108 -21.99 -16.92 2.96
CA PRO A 108 -22.91 -15.89 3.44
C PRO A 108 -22.27 -14.48 3.30
N PRO A 109 -23.09 -13.42 3.25
CA PRO A 109 -22.59 -12.05 3.32
C PRO A 109 -21.85 -11.80 4.65
N GLU A 110 -20.53 -11.69 4.57
CA GLU A 110 -19.66 -11.39 5.71
C GLU A 110 -18.78 -10.17 5.41
N GLU A 111 -18.30 -9.53 6.48
CA GLU A 111 -17.35 -8.42 6.39
C GLU A 111 -16.08 -8.72 7.18
N CYS A 112 -14.94 -8.30 6.63
CA CYS A 112 -13.66 -8.31 7.32
C CYS A 112 -12.97 -6.96 7.22
N GLU A 113 -12.11 -6.67 8.18
CA GLU A 113 -11.29 -5.46 8.20
C GLU A 113 -9.83 -5.85 7.94
N PHE A 114 -9.15 -5.05 7.12
CA PHE A 114 -7.74 -5.23 6.78
C PHE A 114 -7.05 -3.87 6.69
N PHE A 115 -5.73 -3.87 6.58
CA PHE A 115 -4.91 -2.68 6.49
C PHE A 115 -4.08 -2.70 5.20
N ILE A 116 -3.95 -1.55 4.54
CA ILE A 116 -3.02 -1.36 3.43
C ILE A 116 -1.77 -0.72 4.02
N THR A 117 -0.69 -1.48 4.08
CA THR A 117 0.60 -1.06 4.63
C THR A 117 1.65 -0.94 3.52
N SER A 118 2.88 -0.52 3.86
CA SER A 118 3.98 -0.49 2.88
C SER A 118 4.37 -1.87 2.33
N ALA A 119 4.02 -2.95 3.03
CA ALA A 119 4.22 -4.33 2.57
C ALA A 119 3.03 -4.88 1.76
N GLY A 120 1.94 -4.11 1.63
CA GLY A 120 0.70 -4.55 0.97
C GLY A 120 -0.44 -4.76 1.96
N VAL A 121 -1.33 -5.72 1.66
CA VAL A 121 -2.50 -6.04 2.50
C VAL A 121 -2.05 -6.81 3.74
N ALA A 122 -2.48 -6.37 4.92
CA ALA A 122 -2.14 -6.98 6.21
C ALA A 122 -3.34 -7.01 7.17
N ASP A 123 -3.31 -7.93 8.12
CA ASP A 123 -4.33 -8.05 9.17
C ASP A 123 -4.15 -7.02 10.29
N THR A 124 -2.93 -6.50 10.44
CA THR A 124 -2.56 -5.48 11.44
C THR A 124 -2.00 -4.22 10.79
N GLU A 125 -2.09 -3.10 11.50
CA GLU A 125 -1.53 -1.82 11.05
C GLU A 125 0.00 -1.82 10.99
N LYS A 126 0.64 -2.64 11.83
CA LYS A 126 2.10 -2.80 11.85
C LYS A 126 2.52 -3.80 10.78
N VAL A 127 3.59 -3.46 10.07
CA VAL A 127 4.24 -4.33 9.11
C VAL A 127 5.16 -5.28 9.85
N GLU A 128 4.72 -6.51 10.05
CA GLU A 128 5.59 -7.61 10.45
C GLU A 128 6.03 -8.31 9.16
N VAL A 129 7.27 -8.05 8.72
CA VAL A 129 7.85 -8.81 7.59
C VAL A 129 8.39 -10.11 8.19
N PRO A 130 7.77 -11.28 7.96
CA PRO A 130 8.35 -12.51 8.43
C PRO A 130 9.71 -12.71 7.77
N GLU A 131 10.75 -12.94 8.57
CA GLU A 131 12.09 -13.36 8.11
C GLU A 131 12.01 -14.78 7.53
N SER A 132 11.34 -14.92 6.39
CA SER A 132 11.18 -16.19 5.71
C SER A 132 12.32 -16.37 4.71
N LYS A 133 13.23 -17.32 4.98
CA LYS A 133 14.20 -17.80 3.99
C LYS A 133 13.45 -18.61 2.93
N GLY A 134 13.64 -18.28 1.65
CA GLY A 134 13.17 -19.10 0.52
C GLY A 134 12.10 -18.48 -0.39
N LEU A 135 11.74 -17.22 -0.23
CA LEU A 135 10.98 -16.48 -1.26
C LEU A 135 11.96 -15.77 -2.20
N ASP A 136 12.67 -16.55 -3.01
CA ASP A 136 13.55 -16.05 -4.09
C ASP A 136 12.71 -15.53 -5.27
N PHE A 137 11.78 -14.60 -5.02
CA PHE A 137 11.22 -13.81 -6.10
C PHE A 137 12.27 -12.78 -6.50
N LYS A 138 12.91 -13.01 -7.65
CA LYS A 138 13.60 -11.93 -8.37
C LYS A 138 12.53 -10.91 -8.76
N VAL A 139 12.34 -9.90 -7.91
CA VAL A 139 11.63 -8.70 -8.31
C VAL A 139 12.53 -8.01 -9.33
N GLU A 140 12.30 -8.28 -10.61
CA GLU A 140 12.93 -7.48 -11.67
C GLU A 140 12.47 -6.04 -11.46
N THR A 141 13.41 -5.18 -11.10
CA THR A 141 13.20 -3.74 -11.04
C THR A 141 13.00 -3.25 -12.47
N LEU A 142 11.76 -3.34 -12.96
CA LEU A 142 11.36 -2.82 -14.28
C LEU A 142 11.40 -1.28 -14.36
N PHE A 143 11.76 -0.61 -13.26
CA PHE A 143 11.96 0.83 -13.21
C PHE A 143 13.42 1.13 -12.86
N GLU A 144 14.24 1.26 -13.91
CA GLU A 144 15.48 2.02 -13.81
C GLU A 144 15.14 3.52 -13.78
N GLY A 145 15.57 4.19 -12.71
CA GLY A 145 15.87 5.62 -12.76
C GLY A 145 14.81 6.59 -12.23
N ILE A 146 14.80 6.84 -10.92
CA ILE A 146 15.20 8.17 -10.42
C ILE A 146 16.23 7.93 -9.32
N GLY A 147 17.47 8.32 -9.61
CA GLY A 147 18.65 7.98 -8.82
C GLY A 147 18.52 8.32 -7.34
N LYS A 148 18.80 7.33 -6.50
CA LYS A 148 19.45 7.57 -5.21
C LYS A 148 20.88 7.10 -5.35
N GLY A 149 21.80 8.06 -5.25
CA GLY A 149 23.23 7.83 -5.29
C GLY A 149 23.65 6.74 -4.30
N ASP A 150 24.36 5.78 -4.87
CA ASP A 150 25.47 5.00 -4.33
C ASP A 150 25.52 4.83 -2.80
N LYS A 151 25.15 3.62 -2.35
CA LYS A 151 25.69 3.04 -1.12
C LYS A 151 26.96 2.30 -1.47
N THR A 152 28.10 2.96 -1.31
CA THR A 152 29.36 2.24 -1.11
C THR A 152 29.27 1.43 0.18
N SER A 153 29.46 0.13 0.00
CA SER A 153 29.71 -0.89 1.01
C SER A 153 30.80 -0.49 2.00
N GLY A 154 30.47 -0.52 3.29
CA GLY A 154 31.41 -0.47 4.40
C GLY A 154 30.72 -1.07 5.62
N ALA A 155 31.26 -2.18 6.10
CA ALA A 155 30.77 -2.90 7.26
C ALA A 155 30.93 -2.06 8.54
N GLU A 156 29.86 -1.93 9.31
CA GLU A 156 29.84 -1.90 10.79
C GLU A 156 28.36 -1.85 11.24
N GLY A 157 27.94 -2.81 12.05
CA GLY A 157 26.56 -2.99 12.51
C GLY A 157 26.14 -1.94 13.53
N GLY A 158 26.09 -0.67 13.14
CA GLY A 158 25.63 0.45 13.96
C GLY A 158 24.17 0.80 13.70
N ILE A 159 23.39 0.97 14.76
CA ILE A 159 22.03 1.55 14.68
C ILE A 159 22.15 2.95 14.07
N ALA A 160 21.38 3.21 13.02
CA ALA A 160 21.44 4.48 12.30
C ALA A 160 20.86 5.64 13.14
N LEU A 161 21.51 6.81 13.09
CA LEU A 161 21.17 8.00 13.90
C LEU A 161 19.75 8.54 13.67
N ASP A 162 19.17 8.29 12.49
CA ASP A 162 17.78 8.63 12.15
C ASP A 162 16.73 7.76 12.87
N THR A 163 17.17 6.70 13.54
CA THR A 163 16.33 5.84 14.39
C THR A 163 16.09 6.45 15.77
N ILE A 164 16.90 7.44 16.18
CA ILE A 164 16.76 8.10 17.49
C ILE A 164 15.55 9.03 17.47
N LYS A 165 14.62 8.81 18.41
CA LYS A 165 13.42 9.64 18.57
C LYS A 165 13.80 11.12 18.73
N GLY A 166 13.31 11.94 17.80
CA GLY A 166 13.53 13.39 17.76
C GLY A 166 14.64 13.85 16.81
N ILE A 167 15.38 12.93 16.17
CA ILE A 167 16.33 13.26 15.10
C ILE A 167 15.64 13.05 13.75
N GLY A 168 15.36 14.15 13.03
CA GLY A 168 14.87 14.10 11.65
C GLY A 168 16.01 13.90 10.64
N LYS A 169 15.67 13.59 9.38
CA LYS A 169 16.66 13.36 8.30
C LYS A 169 17.66 14.51 8.14
N GLY A 170 17.18 15.77 8.16
CA GLY A 170 18.06 16.94 8.08
C GLY A 170 18.96 17.13 9.30
N SER A 171 18.47 16.79 10.51
CA SER A 171 19.29 16.81 11.72
C SER A 171 20.35 15.71 11.70
N ALA A 172 20.02 14.53 11.17
CA ALA A 172 20.96 13.42 11.00
C ALA A 172 22.05 13.74 9.97
N GLU A 173 21.72 14.41 8.87
CA GLU A 173 22.69 14.89 7.88
C GLU A 173 23.62 15.96 8.47
N ASN A 174 23.07 16.89 9.25
CA ASN A 174 23.87 17.90 9.95
C ASN A 174 24.80 17.27 11.01
N LEU A 175 24.35 16.24 11.74
CA LEU A 175 25.18 15.50 12.70
C LEU A 175 26.34 14.80 12.01
N LYS A 176 26.08 14.14 10.87
CA LYS A 176 27.12 13.52 10.05
C LYS A 176 28.12 14.55 9.52
N ALA A 177 27.65 15.72 9.10
CA ALA A 177 28.52 16.82 8.67
C ALA A 177 29.42 17.36 9.79
N GLN A 178 29.03 17.19 11.06
CA GLN A 178 29.83 17.55 12.23
C GLN A 178 30.69 16.39 12.77
N GLY A 179 30.80 15.28 12.01
CA GLY A 179 31.65 14.15 12.35
C GLY A 179 31.02 13.13 13.31
N ILE A 180 29.72 13.21 13.58
CA ILE A 180 28.99 12.21 14.38
C ILE A 180 28.42 11.17 13.43
N MET A 181 29.09 10.02 13.36
CA MET A 181 28.74 8.94 12.42
C MET A 181 28.01 7.79 13.12
N SER A 182 28.22 7.62 14.42
CA SER A 182 27.65 6.55 15.25
C SER A 182 26.90 7.08 16.49
N ILE A 183 26.11 6.20 17.12
CA ILE A 183 25.46 6.50 18.41
C ILE A 183 26.51 6.74 19.51
N SER A 184 27.62 5.99 19.49
CA SER A 184 28.71 6.16 20.45
C SER A 184 29.32 7.57 20.36
N ASP A 185 29.55 8.07 19.14
CA ASP A 185 30.06 9.43 18.91
C ASP A 185 29.10 10.49 19.48
N LEU A 186 27.78 10.25 19.34
CA LEU A 186 26.76 11.15 19.87
C LEU A 186 26.73 11.15 21.41
N LEU A 187 26.98 10.00 22.04
CA LEU A 187 27.02 9.86 23.50
C LEU A 187 28.28 10.50 24.11
N GLU A 188 29.39 10.49 23.38
CA GLU A 188 30.67 11.08 23.82
C GLU A 188 30.75 12.60 23.52
N ALA A 189 29.93 13.11 22.60
CA ALA A 189 29.92 14.52 22.24
C ALA A 189 29.43 15.43 23.39
N ASN A 190 30.07 16.59 23.56
CA ASN A 190 29.62 17.62 24.48
C ASN A 190 28.36 18.35 23.93
N PRO A 191 27.22 18.34 24.65
CA PRO A 191 25.96 18.93 24.19
C PRO A 191 26.03 20.43 23.87
N GLU A 192 26.81 21.20 24.62
CA GLU A 192 26.91 22.64 24.44
C GLU A 192 27.64 22.97 23.13
N ILE A 193 28.77 22.30 22.89
CA ILE A 193 29.58 22.47 21.68
C ILE A 193 28.81 21.98 20.44
N LEU A 194 28.09 20.87 20.57
CA LEU A 194 27.33 20.30 19.46
C LEU A 194 26.12 21.17 19.09
N SER A 195 25.41 21.71 20.09
CA SER A 195 24.27 22.62 19.83
C SER A 195 24.69 23.93 19.17
N ALA A 196 25.90 24.44 19.46
CA ALA A 196 26.43 25.63 18.80
C ALA A 196 26.76 25.42 17.31
N LYS A 197 27.05 24.17 16.91
CA LYS A 197 27.42 23.81 15.53
C LYS A 197 26.25 23.35 14.68
N ILE A 198 25.11 23.00 15.29
CA ILE A 198 23.92 22.51 14.59
C ILE A 198 22.87 23.61 14.55
N SER A 199 22.54 24.08 13.35
CA SER A 199 21.45 25.03 13.16
C SER A 199 20.12 24.42 13.59
N GLY A 200 19.45 25.03 14.58
CA GLY A 200 18.11 24.63 15.02
C GLY A 200 18.06 23.57 16.13
N ALA A 201 19.19 23.17 16.71
CA ALA A 201 19.23 22.31 17.88
C ALA A 201 19.70 23.08 19.12
N SER A 202 18.91 23.06 20.21
CA SER A 202 19.34 23.61 21.50
C SER A 202 20.14 22.57 22.30
N SER A 203 20.95 23.00 23.28
CA SER A 203 21.65 22.07 24.21
C SER A 203 20.67 21.09 24.88
N LYS A 204 19.46 21.56 25.21
CA LYS A 204 18.36 20.72 25.74
C LYS A 204 17.89 19.66 24.75
N THR A 205 17.85 19.99 23.46
CA THR A 205 17.48 19.06 22.37
C THR A 205 18.55 17.98 22.20
N VAL A 206 19.83 18.35 22.26
CA VAL A 206 20.94 17.40 22.15
C VAL A 206 20.98 16.43 23.33
N LEU A 207 20.75 16.92 24.56
CA LEU A 207 20.61 16.07 25.75
C LEU A 207 19.45 15.07 25.63
N ALA A 208 18.32 15.49 25.04
CA ALA A 208 17.19 14.60 24.79
C ALA A 208 17.55 13.50 23.78
N TRP A 209 18.30 13.85 22.73
CA TRP A 209 18.81 12.87 21.75
C TRP A 209 19.76 11.87 22.40
N GLN A 210 20.70 12.31 23.24
CA GLN A 210 21.60 11.43 23.98
C GLN A 210 20.85 10.51 24.95
N THR A 211 19.82 11.01 25.63
CA THR A 211 19.00 10.20 26.55
C THR A 211 18.26 9.09 25.78
N ASN A 212 17.65 9.43 24.65
CA ASN A 212 16.97 8.46 23.79
C ASN A 212 17.96 7.47 23.16
N ALA A 213 19.16 7.92 22.82
CA ALA A 213 20.23 7.09 22.30
C ALA A 213 20.73 6.07 23.35
N LYS A 214 20.91 6.49 24.62
CA LYS A 214 21.25 5.57 25.73
C LYS A 214 20.20 4.48 25.91
N ALA A 215 18.92 4.82 25.81
CA ALA A 215 17.84 3.84 25.91
C ALA A 215 17.90 2.77 24.82
N LEU A 216 18.32 3.13 23.59
CA LEU A 216 18.44 2.21 22.47
C LEU A 216 19.67 1.28 22.56
N VAL A 217 20.71 1.68 23.30
CA VAL A 217 21.92 0.86 23.50
C VAL A 217 21.78 -0.08 24.70
N GLN A 218 20.87 0.20 25.64
CA GLN A 218 20.61 -0.60 26.84
C GLN A 218 19.52 -1.68 26.65
N THR A 219 18.99 -1.87 25.43
CA THR A 219 17.98 -2.89 25.09
C THR A 219 18.60 -3.98 24.24
#